data_AF-A0A9R1MB59-F1
#
_entry.id   AF-A0A9R1MB59-F1
#
_cell.length_a   1.000
_cell.length_b   1.000
_cell.length_c   1.000
_cell.angle_alpha   90.00
_cell.angle_beta   90.00
_cell.angle_gamma   90.00
#
_symmetry.space_group_name_H-M   'P 1'
#
loop_
_entity.id
_entity.type
_entity.pdbx_description
1 polymer ?
#
loop_
_entity_poly.entity_id
_entity_poly.type
_entity_poly.pdbx_seq_one_letter_code
_entity_poly.pdbx_strand_id
1 'polypeptide(L)'
;MAEFIGHMRETSAQRIVIEDMEASAFKAMLHFIYTDTMPELDKELEAAATMAQHLLVAADRYGLDRLRVICEGKLSGGITVDTAATTLALAEQHNCTHLKAKCVEFIISTPAILNAVVATEGYKHLEASCPLVLTSIVLSLRGRSH
;
A
#
# COMPACT_ATOMS: atom_id res chain seq x y z
N MET A 1 -15.46 -8.09 -4.45
CA MET A 1 -15.99 -9.27 -5.19
C MET A 1 -16.93 -8.79 -6.28
N ALA A 2 -16.52 -8.85 -7.57
CA ALA A 2 -17.37 -9.07 -8.74
C ALA A 2 -16.72 -8.59 -10.05
N GLU A 3 -15.65 -9.24 -10.52
CA GLU A 3 -15.25 -9.14 -11.94
C GLU A 3 -15.61 -10.41 -12.74
N PHE A 4 -15.98 -11.50 -12.08
CA PHE A 4 -16.21 -12.79 -12.75
C PHE A 4 -17.64 -13.34 -12.66
N ILE A 5 -18.58 -12.57 -12.09
CA ILE A 5 -19.98 -13.01 -11.98
C ILE A 5 -20.85 -12.02 -12.74
N GLY A 6 -21.21 -12.41 -13.96
CA GLY A 6 -22.31 -11.81 -14.70
C GLY A 6 -21.89 -10.91 -15.86
N HIS A 7 -21.88 -11.50 -17.07
CA HIS A 7 -22.10 -10.80 -18.34
C HIS A 7 -21.36 -9.46 -18.53
N MET A 8 -20.03 -9.46 -18.43
CA MET A 8 -19.20 -8.38 -18.96
C MET A 8 -18.66 -8.76 -20.35
N ARG A 9 -18.40 -7.76 -21.20
CA ARG A 9 -17.98 -7.90 -22.62
C ARG A 9 -16.70 -8.73 -22.85
N GLU A 10 -16.06 -9.21 -21.79
CA GLU A 10 -14.92 -10.14 -21.79
C GLU A 10 -15.32 -11.63 -21.88
N THR A 11 -16.61 -11.96 -21.74
CA THR A 11 -17.12 -13.36 -21.73
C THR A 11 -16.76 -14.15 -23.00
N SER A 12 -16.29 -13.50 -24.07
CA SER A 12 -15.84 -14.15 -25.31
C SER A 12 -14.39 -13.84 -25.72
N ALA A 13 -13.63 -13.12 -24.90
CA ALA A 13 -12.25 -12.79 -25.20
C ALA A 13 -11.31 -13.86 -24.62
N GLN A 14 -10.66 -14.63 -25.48
CA GLN A 14 -9.70 -15.67 -25.08
C GLN A 14 -8.39 -15.09 -24.51
N ARG A 15 -8.24 -13.75 -24.50
CA ARG A 15 -7.05 -13.03 -24.08
C ARG A 15 -7.45 -11.76 -23.33
N ILE A 16 -6.88 -11.57 -22.15
CA ILE A 16 -6.99 -10.35 -21.34
C ILE A 16 -5.62 -9.65 -21.40
N VAL A 17 -5.63 -8.34 -21.65
CA VAL A 17 -4.42 -7.50 -21.65
C VAL A 17 -4.35 -6.75 -20.34
N ILE A 18 -3.19 -6.75 -19.69
CA ILE A 18 -2.94 -6.05 -18.43
C ILE A 18 -1.83 -5.03 -18.69
N GLU A 19 -2.16 -3.74 -18.62
CA GLU A 19 -1.23 -2.64 -18.94
C GLU A 19 -0.68 -1.95 -17.68
N ASP A 20 -1.46 -1.88 -16.59
CA ASP A 20 -1.10 -1.09 -15.40
C ASP A 20 -0.38 -1.91 -14.30
N MET A 21 0.39 -2.92 -14.68
CA MET A 21 1.10 -3.76 -13.70
C MET A 21 2.41 -4.28 -14.26
N GLU A 22 3.44 -4.22 -13.43
CA GLU A 22 4.74 -4.78 -13.78
C GLU A 22 4.64 -6.31 -13.90
N ALA A 23 5.32 -6.88 -14.89
CA ALA A 23 5.30 -8.32 -15.13
C ALA A 23 5.78 -9.14 -13.91
N SER A 24 6.70 -8.59 -13.13
CA SER A 24 7.21 -9.21 -11.90
C SER A 24 6.13 -9.29 -10.80
N ALA A 25 5.41 -8.18 -10.57
CA ALA A 25 4.29 -8.11 -9.63
C ALA A 25 3.13 -9.02 -10.08
N PHE A 26 2.80 -9.03 -11.37
CA PHE A 26 1.77 -9.93 -11.90
C PHE A 26 2.14 -11.40 -11.71
N LYS A 27 3.40 -11.77 -11.96
CA LYS A 27 3.89 -13.13 -11.74
C LYS A 27 3.78 -13.54 -10.27
N ALA A 28 4.15 -12.65 -9.34
CA ALA A 28 4.04 -12.91 -7.90
C ALA A 28 2.56 -13.03 -7.46
N MET A 29 1.67 -12.19 -8.00
CA MET A 29 0.23 -12.30 -7.77
C MET A 29 -0.34 -13.63 -8.26
N LEU A 30 0.01 -14.06 -9.47
CA LEU A 30 -0.40 -15.37 -9.99
C LEU A 30 0.14 -16.50 -9.13
N HIS A 31 1.41 -16.43 -8.71
CA HIS A 31 1.98 -17.43 -7.82
C HIS A 31 1.19 -17.54 -6.52
N PHE A 32 0.81 -16.42 -5.91
CA PHE A 32 -0.03 -16.38 -4.73
C PHE A 32 -1.40 -17.02 -4.98
N ILE A 33 -2.08 -16.67 -6.08
CA ILE A 33 -3.39 -17.25 -6.44
C ILE A 33 -3.33 -18.78 -6.53
N TYR A 34 -2.26 -19.33 -7.12
CA TYR A 34 -2.15 -20.76 -7.37
C TYR A 34 -1.54 -21.57 -6.21
N THR A 35 -0.73 -20.95 -5.36
CA THR A 35 0.06 -21.68 -4.34
C THR A 35 -0.16 -21.20 -2.92
N ASP A 36 -0.85 -20.07 -2.74
CA ASP A 36 -1.03 -19.39 -1.45
C ASP A 36 0.28 -18.96 -0.77
N THR A 37 1.40 -18.96 -1.52
CA THR A 37 2.76 -18.60 -1.03
C THR A 37 3.37 -17.45 -1.83
N MET A 38 4.31 -16.73 -1.19
CA MET A 38 4.88 -15.52 -1.79
C MET A 38 6.36 -15.31 -1.41
N PRO A 39 7.27 -16.09 -2.00
CA PRO A 39 8.70 -16.05 -1.68
C PRO A 39 9.35 -14.70 -2.02
N GLU A 40 8.74 -13.88 -2.87
CA GLU A 40 9.22 -12.54 -3.20
C GLU A 40 9.17 -11.55 -2.02
N LEU A 41 8.22 -11.74 -1.08
CA LEU A 41 8.10 -10.90 0.11
C LEU A 41 8.92 -11.39 1.31
N ASP A 42 9.52 -12.58 1.22
CA ASP A 42 10.37 -13.15 2.28
C ASP A 42 11.85 -12.77 2.13
N LYS A 43 12.19 -11.94 1.14
CA LYS A 43 13.53 -11.41 0.94
C LYS A 43 13.71 -10.12 1.74
N GLU A 44 14.77 -10.02 2.53
CA GLU A 44 15.12 -8.82 3.31
C GLU A 44 15.83 -7.77 2.45
N LEU A 45 15.10 -7.10 1.55
CA LEU A 45 15.66 -6.03 0.73
C LEU A 45 14.61 -4.95 0.45
N GLU A 46 15.04 -3.71 0.20
CA GLU A 46 14.23 -2.63 -0.36
C GLU A 46 13.35 -3.08 -1.55
N ALA A 47 13.84 -4.04 -2.34
CA ALA A 47 13.09 -4.67 -3.43
C ALA A 47 11.81 -5.40 -2.98
N ALA A 48 11.75 -5.90 -1.75
CA ALA A 48 10.55 -6.52 -1.18
C ALA A 48 9.52 -5.47 -0.76
N ALA A 49 9.95 -4.29 -0.29
CA ALA A 49 9.04 -3.19 0.02
C ALA A 49 8.40 -2.64 -1.26
N THR A 50 9.19 -2.41 -2.32
CA THR A 50 8.64 -1.98 -3.62
C THR A 50 7.71 -3.04 -4.22
N MET A 51 8.08 -4.32 -4.13
CA MET A 51 7.21 -5.42 -4.55
C MET A 51 5.90 -5.45 -3.75
N ALA A 52 5.96 -5.26 -2.43
CA ALA A 52 4.77 -5.21 -1.59
C ALA A 52 3.85 -4.03 -1.95
N GLN A 53 4.40 -2.87 -2.34
CA GLN A 53 3.60 -1.75 -2.85
C GLN A 53 2.87 -2.11 -4.14
N HIS A 54 3.58 -2.67 -5.13
CA HIS A 54 2.96 -3.09 -6.39
C HIS A 54 1.90 -4.17 -6.18
N LEU A 55 2.16 -5.13 -5.30
CA LEU A 55 1.21 -6.18 -4.95
C LEU A 55 0.02 -5.67 -4.16
N LEU A 56 0.17 -4.64 -3.33
CA LEU A 56 -0.94 -4.00 -2.63
C LEU A 56 -1.92 -3.38 -3.63
N VAL A 57 -1.40 -2.64 -4.62
CA VAL A 57 -2.19 -2.04 -5.71
C VAL A 57 -2.92 -3.12 -6.50
N ALA A 58 -2.22 -4.20 -6.86
CA ALA A 58 -2.81 -5.32 -7.58
C ALA A 58 -3.87 -6.06 -6.74
N ALA A 59 -3.59 -6.30 -5.46
CA ALA A 59 -4.51 -6.98 -4.55
C ALA A 59 -5.81 -6.19 -4.36
N ASP A 60 -5.72 -4.87 -4.25
CA ASP A 60 -6.90 -3.99 -4.17
C ASP A 60 -7.71 -4.04 -5.47
N ARG A 61 -7.04 -3.94 -6.63
CA ARG A 61 -7.69 -4.00 -7.95
C ARG A 61 -8.42 -5.31 -8.20
N TYR A 62 -7.77 -6.44 -7.94
CA TYR A 62 -8.34 -7.78 -8.20
C TYR A 62 -9.12 -8.36 -7.01
N GLY A 63 -9.28 -7.61 -5.92
CA GLY A 63 -10.04 -8.03 -4.73
C GLY A 63 -9.42 -9.21 -3.98
N LEU A 64 -8.09 -9.29 -3.93
CA LEU A 64 -7.34 -10.33 -3.22
C LEU A 64 -7.08 -9.90 -1.76
N ASP A 65 -8.12 -9.97 -0.92
CA ASP A 65 -8.07 -9.47 0.46
C ASP A 65 -6.93 -10.07 1.31
N ARG A 66 -6.67 -11.38 1.18
CA ARG A 66 -5.60 -12.04 1.93
C ARG A 66 -4.21 -11.55 1.50
N LEU A 67 -4.01 -11.32 0.20
CA LEU A 67 -2.76 -10.76 -0.33
C LEU A 67 -2.56 -9.33 0.16
N ARG A 68 -3.63 -8.53 0.19
CA ARG A 68 -3.62 -7.16 0.70
C ARG A 68 -3.13 -7.11 2.14
N VAL A 69 -3.69 -7.94 3.04
CA VAL A 69 -3.28 -8.00 4.46
C VAL A 69 -1.80 -8.40 4.62
N ILE A 70 -1.31 -9.35 3.80
CA ILE A 70 0.11 -9.74 3.84
C ILE A 70 1.01 -8.57 3.41
N CYS A 71 0.64 -7.85 2.36
CA CYS A 71 1.38 -6.68 1.90
C CYS A 71 1.38 -5.56 2.94
N GLU A 72 0.23 -5.30 3.59
CA GLU A 72 0.14 -4.36 4.71
C GLU A 72 1.07 -4.74 5.87
N GLY A 73 1.12 -6.03 6.23
CA GLY A 73 2.03 -6.52 7.27
C GLY A 73 3.50 -6.26 6.93
N LYS A 74 3.91 -6.54 5.69
CA LYS A 74 5.29 -6.31 5.24
C LYS A 74 5.63 -4.82 5.18
N LEU A 75 4.75 -3.99 4.66
CA LEU A 75 4.95 -2.53 4.58
C LEU A 75 4.99 -1.89 5.96
N SER A 76 4.14 -2.34 6.90
CA SER A 76 4.13 -1.80 8.26
C SER A 76 5.41 -2.11 9.05
N GLY A 77 6.10 -3.21 8.74
CA GLY A 77 7.38 -3.57 9.35
C GLY A 77 8.58 -2.81 8.79
N GLY A 78 8.45 -2.21 7.60
CA GLY A 78 9.54 -1.52 6.87
C GLY A 78 9.40 0.00 6.80
N ILE A 79 8.57 0.61 7.66
CA ILE A 79 8.36 2.06 7.63
C ILE A 79 9.63 2.79 8.09
N THR A 80 10.16 3.65 7.23
CA THR A 80 11.28 4.56 7.52
C THR A 80 10.82 6.00 7.33
N VAL A 81 11.65 6.98 7.70
CA VAL A 81 11.33 8.41 7.53
C VAL A 81 11.07 8.75 6.06
N ASP A 82 11.85 8.19 5.14
CA ASP A 82 11.73 8.43 3.71
C ASP A 82 10.51 7.74 3.09
N THR A 83 10.13 6.57 3.61
CA THR A 83 9.02 5.76 3.06
C THR A 83 7.68 5.98 3.78
N ALA A 84 7.66 6.65 4.93
CA ALA A 84 6.45 6.84 5.72
C ALA A 84 5.37 7.62 4.97
N ALA A 85 5.75 8.72 4.31
CA ALA A 85 4.79 9.56 3.59
C ALA A 85 4.23 8.87 2.34
N THR A 86 5.08 8.16 1.59
CA THR A 86 4.68 7.43 0.38
C THR A 86 3.82 6.21 0.72
N THR A 87 4.18 5.46 1.77
CA THR A 87 3.38 4.32 2.26
C THR A 87 2.04 4.78 2.82
N LEU A 88 1.99 5.92 3.49
CA LEU A 88 0.74 6.52 3.97
C LEU A 88 -0.18 6.95 2.82
N ALA A 89 0.38 7.53 1.75
CA ALA A 89 -0.39 7.88 0.55
C ALA A 89 -1.01 6.63 -0.09
N LEU A 90 -0.21 5.56 -0.24
CA LEU A 90 -0.68 4.27 -0.76
C LEU A 90 -1.78 3.66 0.12
N ALA A 91 -1.62 3.73 1.44
CA ALA A 91 -2.61 3.22 2.38
C ALA A 91 -3.96 3.96 2.26
N GLU A 92 -3.92 5.28 2.05
CA GLU A 92 -5.14 6.06 1.80
C GLU A 92 -5.80 5.67 0.48
N GLN A 93 -5.02 5.60 -0.59
CA GLN A 93 -5.53 5.33 -1.94
C GLN A 93 -6.20 3.95 -2.06
N HIS A 94 -5.68 2.95 -1.34
CA HIS A 94 -6.19 1.57 -1.35
C HIS A 94 -7.02 1.21 -0.11
N ASN A 95 -7.52 2.21 0.63
CA ASN A 95 -8.36 2.04 1.81
C ASN A 95 -7.81 1.06 2.87
N CYS A 96 -6.48 1.00 3.02
CA CYS A 96 -5.78 0.13 3.96
C CYS A 96 -5.72 0.79 5.34
N THR A 97 -6.82 0.64 6.11
CA THR A 97 -6.99 1.35 7.38
C THR A 97 -5.95 0.98 8.44
N HIS A 98 -5.49 -0.27 8.48
CA HIS A 98 -4.49 -0.72 9.44
C HIS A 98 -3.10 -0.13 9.13
N LEU A 99 -2.66 -0.23 7.87
CA LEU A 99 -1.42 0.38 7.42
C LEU A 99 -1.42 1.91 7.62
N LYS A 100 -2.54 2.58 7.31
CA LYS A 100 -2.70 4.02 7.55
C LYS A 100 -2.48 4.37 9.02
N ALA A 101 -3.13 3.65 9.95
CA ALA A 101 -2.98 3.89 11.38
C ALA A 101 -1.53 3.71 11.84
N LYS A 102 -0.83 2.68 11.35
CA LYS A 102 0.58 2.42 11.65
C LYS A 102 1.51 3.51 11.11
N CYS A 103 1.31 3.97 9.88
CA CYS A 103 2.08 5.07 9.32
C CYS A 103 1.86 6.37 10.10
N VAL A 104 0.61 6.70 10.44
CA VAL A 104 0.31 7.88 11.27
C VAL A 104 1.00 7.75 12.62
N GLU A 105 0.84 6.63 13.33
CA GLU A 105 1.46 6.34 14.62
C GLU A 105 2.98 6.55 14.58
N PHE A 106 3.65 6.06 13.54
CA PHE A 106 5.09 6.26 13.32
C PHE A 106 5.46 7.73 13.11
N ILE A 107 4.74 8.43 12.21
CA ILE A 107 5.02 9.85 11.90
C ILE A 107 4.89 10.72 13.16
N ILE A 108 3.87 10.47 13.99
CA ILE A 108 3.63 11.24 15.22
C ILE A 108 4.39 10.69 16.44
N SER A 109 5.19 9.63 16.30
CA SER A 109 5.88 8.98 17.43
C SER A 109 6.85 9.91 18.13
N THR A 110 7.61 10.70 17.38
CA THR A 110 8.47 11.75 17.95
C THR A 110 8.42 13.03 17.11
N PRO A 111 8.58 14.21 17.73
CA PRO A 111 8.67 15.46 16.98
C PRO A 111 9.81 15.50 15.96
N ALA A 112 10.91 14.78 16.23
CA ALA A 112 12.04 14.66 15.32
C ALA A 112 11.66 13.90 14.03
N ILE A 113 10.95 12.78 14.15
CA ILE A 113 10.45 12.00 13.00
C ILE A 113 9.45 12.85 12.21
N LEU A 114 8.51 13.52 12.87
CA LEU A 114 7.54 14.38 12.21
C LEU A 114 8.23 15.46 11.36
N ASN A 115 9.19 16.17 11.94
CA ASN A 115 9.94 17.21 11.23
C ASN A 115 10.76 16.64 10.07
N ALA A 116 11.36 15.46 10.26
CA ALA A 116 12.12 14.81 9.21
C ALA A 116 11.21 14.36 8.05
N VAL A 117 10.05 13.77 8.33
CA VAL A 117 9.06 13.37 7.32
C VAL A 117 8.55 14.58 6.56
N VAL A 118 8.20 15.68 7.24
CA VAL A 118 7.73 16.93 6.60
C VAL A 118 8.78 17.53 5.66
N ALA A 119 10.07 17.32 5.94
CA ALA A 119 11.16 17.77 5.08
C ALA A 119 11.38 16.89 3.83
N THR A 120 10.78 15.69 3.75
CA THR A 120 10.95 14.78 2.61
C THR A 120 10.11 15.19 1.40
N GLU A 121 10.60 14.86 0.20
CA GLU A 121 9.81 15.00 -1.04
C GLU A 121 8.55 14.11 -1.02
N GLY A 122 8.59 12.98 -0.30
CA GLY A 122 7.44 12.10 -0.12
C GLY A 122 6.26 12.80 0.56
N TYR A 123 6.52 13.71 1.52
CA TYR A 123 5.47 14.48 2.18
C TYR A 123 4.84 15.53 1.26
N LYS A 124 5.64 16.20 0.41
CA LYS A 124 5.12 17.12 -0.60
C LYS A 124 4.21 16.40 -1.59
N HIS A 125 4.60 15.19 -2.01
CA HIS A 125 3.76 14.35 -2.85
C HIS A 125 2.46 13.95 -2.14
N LEU A 126 2.53 13.57 -0.86
CA LEU A 126 1.35 13.24 -0.05
C LEU A 126 0.36 14.43 0.03
N GLU A 127 0.86 15.65 0.22
CA GLU A 127 0.04 16.87 0.25
C GLU A 127 -0.69 17.11 -1.08
N ALA A 128 -0.01 16.87 -2.22
CA ALA A 128 -0.60 17.01 -3.55
C ALA A 128 -1.62 15.90 -3.88
N SER A 129 -1.34 14.65 -3.50
CA SER A 129 -2.18 13.49 -3.85
C SER A 129 -3.38 13.31 -2.93
N CYS A 130 -3.21 13.51 -1.61
CA CYS A 130 -4.21 13.15 -0.61
C CYS A 130 -4.26 14.14 0.57
N PRO A 131 -4.74 15.38 0.36
CA PRO A 131 -4.75 16.42 1.41
C PRO A 131 -5.60 16.06 2.63
N LEU A 132 -6.59 15.17 2.48
CA LEU A 132 -7.42 14.68 3.59
C LEU A 132 -6.60 13.93 4.64
N VAL A 133 -5.51 13.27 4.24
CA VAL A 133 -4.65 12.53 5.17
C VAL A 133 -3.96 13.47 6.16
N LEU A 134 -3.62 14.69 5.74
CA LEU A 134 -3.02 15.69 6.62
C LEU A 134 -3.95 16.05 7.78
N THR A 135 -5.26 16.13 7.51
CA THR A 135 -6.24 16.36 8.58
C THR A 135 -6.25 15.23 9.59
N SER A 136 -6.06 13.97 9.16
CA SER A 136 -5.98 12.83 10.07
C SER A 136 -4.74 12.87 10.96
N ILE A 137 -3.58 13.26 10.41
CA ILE A 137 -2.35 13.46 11.20
C ILE A 137 -2.55 14.55 12.25
N VAL A 138 -3.15 15.69 11.87
CA VAL A 138 -3.42 16.81 12.78
C VAL A 138 -4.40 16.41 13.89
N LEU A 139 -5.44 15.65 13.58
CA LEU A 139 -6.39 15.14 14.58
C LEU A 139 -5.71 14.16 15.55
N SER A 140 -4.86 13.25 15.05
CA SER A 140 -4.11 12.32 15.88
C SER A 140 -3.08 13.01 16.79
N LEU A 141 -2.49 14.14 16.36
CA LEU A 141 -1.65 14.97 17.22
C LEU A 141 -2.44 15.63 18.36
N ARG A 142 -3.66 16.10 18.08
CA ARG A 142 -4.54 16.71 19.10
C ARG A 142 -5.02 15.71 20.15
N GLY A 143 -5.20 14.45 19.78
CA GLY A 143 -5.63 13.38 20.69
C GLY A 143 -4.57 12.94 21.72
N ARG A 144 -3.30 13.34 21.56
CA ARG A 144 -2.19 12.96 22.46
C ARG A 144 -1.89 13.96 23.58
N SER A 145 -2.52 15.13 23.62
CA SER A 145 -2.26 16.16 24.63
C SER A 145 -3.09 16.03 25.92
N HIS A 146 -3.50 14.81 26.29
CA HIS A 146 -4.27 14.52 27.51
C HIS A 146 -3.57 13.45 28.35
#